data_AF-M1EFD9-F1
#
_entry.id   AF-M1EFD9-F1
#
_cell.length_a   1.000
_cell.length_b   1.000
_cell.length_c   1.000
_cell.angle_alpha   90.00
_cell.angle_beta   90.00
_cell.angle_gamma   90.00
#
_symmetry.space_group_name_H-M   'P 1'
#
loop_
_entity.id
_entity.type
_entity.pdbx_description
1 polymer ?
#
loop_
_entity_poly.entity_id
_entity_poly.type
_entity_poly.pdbx_seq_one_letter_code
_entity_poly.pdbx_strand_id
1 'polypeptide(L)' 'DGAGDLFIINENTGDIQATKRLDREEKPVYILRAQAINRRTGRPVEPESEFIIKIHDINDNEPIFTKDVYTA' A
#
# COMPACT_ATOMS: atom_id res chain seq x y z
N ASP A 1 -3.02 8.93 -9.49
CA ASP A 1 -3.34 7.95 -8.44
C ASP A 1 -2.48 8.19 -7.22
N GLY A 2 -3.05 8.93 -6.27
CA GLY A 2 -2.44 9.10 -4.96
C GLY A 2 -2.69 7.86 -4.12
N ALA A 3 -1.97 7.73 -3.01
CA ALA A 3 -2.16 6.59 -2.14
C ALA A 3 -3.55 6.57 -1.46
N GLY A 4 -4.24 7.71 -1.41
CA GLY A 4 -5.64 7.82 -0.99
C GLY A 4 -6.66 7.22 -1.97
N ASP A 5 -6.27 6.92 -3.21
CA ASP A 5 -7.15 6.22 -4.17
C ASP A 5 -7.06 4.69 -3.99
N LEU A 6 -5.96 4.21 -3.39
CA LEU A 6 -5.61 2.79 -3.26
C LEU A 6 -5.98 2.19 -1.91
N PHE A 7 -6.01 3.03 -0.87
CA PHE A 7 -6.29 2.61 0.49
C PHE A 7 -7.38 3.48 1.08
N ILE A 8 -8.35 2.84 1.73
CA ILE A 8 -9.34 3.50 2.57
C ILE A 8 -9.07 3.17 4.03
N ILE A 9 -9.32 4.13 4.92
CA ILE A 9 -9.30 3.94 6.37
C ILE A 9 -10.70 4.11 6.93
N ASN A 10 -11.15 3.18 7.76
CA ASN A 10 -12.39 3.32 8.49
C ASN A 10 -12.21 4.38 9.60
N GLU A 11 -12.95 5.47 9.52
CA GLU A 11 -12.87 6.60 10.46
C GLU A 11 -13.28 6.27 11.91
N ASN A 12 -13.90 5.11 12.17
CA ASN A 12 -14.34 4.68 13.49
C ASN A 12 -13.46 3.57 14.07
N THR A 13 -12.97 2.63 13.25
CA THR A 13 -12.16 1.48 13.71
C THR A 13 -10.67 1.66 13.46
N GLY A 14 -10.28 2.50 12.50
CA GLY A 14 -8.89 2.62 12.04
C GLY A 14 -8.46 1.53 11.08
N ASP A 15 -9.36 0.60 10.68
CA ASP A 15 -9.02 -0.47 9.75
C ASP A 15 -8.69 0.08 8.37
N ILE A 16 -7.58 -0.40 7.80
CA ILE A 16 -7.08 0.02 6.48
C ILE A 16 -7.32 -1.11 5.49
N GLN A 17 -7.92 -0.77 4.34
CA GLN A 17 -8.25 -1.74 3.30
C GLN A 17 -7.78 -1.24 1.94
N ALA A 18 -7.31 -2.16 1.09
CA ALA A 18 -7.02 -1.86 -0.30
C ALA A 18 -8.31 -1.80 -1.12
N THR A 19 -8.44 -0.80 -1.99
CA THR A 19 -9.62 -0.62 -2.87
C THR A 19 -9.53 -1.40 -4.17
N LYS A 20 -8.32 -1.84 -4.53
CA LYS A 20 -8.02 -2.62 -5.73
C LYS A 20 -6.93 -3.64 -5.46
N ARG A 21 -6.71 -4.57 -6.41
CA ARG A 21 -5.59 -5.50 -6.35
C ARG A 21 -4.27 -4.73 -6.37
N LEU A 22 -3.33 -5.18 -5.56
CA LEU A 22 -1.99 -4.63 -5.45
C LEU A 22 -1.01 -5.65 -6.01
N ASP A 23 -0.06 -5.17 -6.78
CA ASP A 23 0.99 -5.97 -7.39
C ASP A 23 2.35 -5.51 -6.84
N ARG A 24 3.14 -6.46 -6.34
CA ARG A 24 4.43 -6.14 -5.71
C ARG A 24 5.45 -5.71 -6.76
N GLU A 25 5.40 -6.33 -7.94
CA GLU A 25 6.25 -6.06 -9.10
C GLU A 25 6.01 -4.63 -9.62
N GLU A 26 4.77 -4.16 -9.58
CA GLU A 26 4.44 -2.76 -9.87
C GLU A 26 4.91 -1.82 -8.75
N LYS A 27 4.53 -2.10 -7.49
CA LYS A 27 4.88 -1.24 -6.35
C LYS A 27 4.94 -2.00 -5.01
N PRO A 28 6.14 -2.18 -4.42
CA PRO A 28 6.31 -3.02 -3.23
C PRO A 28 5.99 -2.31 -1.91
N VAL A 29 6.03 -0.97 -1.88
CA VAL A 29 5.90 -0.19 -0.65
C VAL A 29 5.07 1.08 -0.87
N TYR A 30 4.18 1.35 0.08
CA TYR A 30 3.43 2.60 0.18
C TYR A 30 3.73 3.26 1.53
N ILE A 31 4.14 4.52 1.48
CA ILE A 31 4.29 5.37 2.67
C ILE A 31 3.08 6.29 2.71
N LEU A 32 2.34 6.21 3.80
CA LEU A 32 1.08 6.90 4.01
C LEU A 32 1.16 7.77 5.25
N ARG A 33 0.31 8.78 5.31
CA ARG A 33 0.17 9.63 6.49
C ARG A 33 -1.29 9.78 6.87
N ALA A 34 -1.58 9.73 8.15
CA ALA A 34 -2.91 9.90 8.70
C ALA A 34 -2.87 10.80 9.94
N GLN A 35 -4.01 11.43 10.23
CA GLN A 35 -4.18 12.28 11.39
C GLN A 35 -5.56 12.06 11.99
N ALA A 36 -5.61 11.83 13.30
CA ALA A 36 -6.88 11.77 14.02
C ALA A 36 -7.41 13.19 14.28
N ILE A 37 -8.65 13.45 13.87
CA ILE A 37 -9.34 14.73 14.04
C ILE A 37 -10.51 14.58 15.00
N ASN A 38 -10.61 15.48 15.99
CA ASN A 38 -11.78 15.56 16.85
C ASN A 38 -12.97 16.13 16.06
N ARG A 39 -14.02 15.33 15.86
CA ARG A 39 -15.20 15.73 15.04
C ARG A 39 -15.93 16.99 15.54
N ARG A 40 -15.92 17.27 16.85
CA ARG A 40 -16.61 18.43 17.41
C ARG A 40 -15.81 19.72 17.22
N THR A 41 -14.50 19.66 17.38
CA THR A 41 -13.65 20.85 17.35
C THR A 41 -12.96 21.06 16.00
N GLY A 42 -12.94 20.04 15.13
CA GLY A 42 -12.22 20.03 13.86
C GLY A 42 -10.70 20.07 14.03
N ARG A 43 -10.18 19.87 15.24
CA ARG A 43 -8.75 19.98 15.55
C ARG A 43 -8.09 18.61 15.60
N PRO A 44 -6.81 18.50 15.19
CA PRO A 44 -6.02 17.31 15.42
C PRO A 44 -5.96 16.97 16.91
N VAL A 45 -6.11 15.69 17.24
CA VAL A 45 -5.86 15.20 18.60
C VAL A 45 -4.39 14.80 18.80
N GLU A 46 -3.67 14.62 17.69
CA GLU A 46 -2.26 14.24 17.64
C GLU A 46 -1.58 14.81 16.37
N PRO A 47 -0.24 14.87 16.32
CA PRO A 47 0.50 15.12 15.09
C PRO A 47 0.18 14.09 14.01
N GLU A 48 0.39 14.46 12.75
CA GLU A 48 0.31 13.52 11.62
C GLU A 48 1.29 12.35 11.83
N SER A 49 0.81 11.13 11.63
CA SER A 49 1.58 9.90 11.81
C SER A 49 1.84 9.23 10.46
N GLU A 50 3.07 8.78 10.26
CA GLU A 50 3.48 8.01 9.08
C GLU A 50 3.32 6.50 9.32
N PHE A 51 2.83 5.78 8.31
CA PHE A 51 2.77 4.33 8.33
C PHE A 51 3.14 3.74 6.98
N ILE A 52 3.72 2.54 7.03
CA ILE A 52 4.31 1.87 5.87
C ILE A 52 3.54 0.59 5.59
N ILE A 53 2.95 0.50 4.40
CA ILE A 53 2.35 -0.73 3.89
C ILE A 53 3.36 -1.41 2.98
N LYS A 54 3.72 -2.65 3.31
CA LYS A 54 4.59 -3.51 2.49
C LYS A 54 3.74 -4.57 1.81
N ILE A 55 3.83 -4.67 0.50
CA ILE A 55 3.14 -5.70 -0.28
C ILE A 55 3.94 -6.98 -0.21
N HIS A 56 3.30 -8.06 0.22
CA HIS A 56 3.94 -9.36 0.27
C HIS A 56 4.04 -9.97 -1.12
N ASP A 57 5.15 -10.65 -1.37
CA ASP A 57 5.40 -11.31 -2.64
C ASP A 57 4.53 -12.56 -2.80
N ILE A 58 4.14 -12.86 -4.03
CA ILE A 58 3.58 -14.14 -4.41
C ILE A 58 4.35 -14.67 -5.63
N ASN A 59 4.44 -15.99 -5.76
CA ASN A 59 5.14 -16.59 -6.89
C ASN A 59 4.22 -16.62 -8.14
N ASP A 60 3.97 -15.46 -8.74
CA ASP A 60 3.15 -15.29 -9.94
C ASP A 60 3.94 -14.92 -11.21
N ASN A 61 5.27 -14.79 -11.10
CA ASN A 61 6.17 -14.56 -12.22
C ASN A 61 6.83 -15.87 -12.66
N GLU A 62 6.57 -16.29 -13.90
CA GLU A 62 7.21 -17.48 -14.46
C GLU A 62 8.70 -17.23 -14.79
N PRO A 63 9.57 -18.25 -14.68
CA PRO A 63 10.95 -18.13 -15.10
C PRO A 63 11.06 -17.82 -16.59
N ILE A 64 11.91 -16.85 -16.94
CA ILE A 64 12.20 -16.50 -18.34
C ILE A 64 13.65 -16.88 -18.63
N PHE A 65 13.85 -17.72 -19.65
CA PHE A 65 15.20 -18.02 -20.15
C PHE A 65 15.82 -16.77 -20.77
N THR A 66 17.10 -16.53 -20.49
CA THR A 66 17.84 -15.39 -21.06
C THR A 66 18.26 -15.61 -22.52
N LYS A 67 18.15 -16.85 -23.02
CA LYS A 67 18.48 -17.24 -24.40
C LYS A 67 17.48 -18.28 -24.90
N ASP A 68 17.21 -18.25 -26.19
CA ASP A 68 16.40 -19.28 -26.86
C ASP A 68 17.12 -20.63 -26.93
N VAL A 69 18.46 -20.62 -26.98
CA VAL A 69 19.29 -21.84 -27.04
C VAL A 69 20.50 -21.67 -26.13
N TYR A 70 20.75 -22.69 -25.32
CA TYR A 70 21.99 -22.84 -24.55
C TYR A 70 22.82 -23.96 -25.17
N THR A 71 24.09 -23.68 -25.44
CA THR A 71 25.06 -24.69 -25.89
C THR A 71 25.88 -25.16 -24.70
N ALA A 72 26.15 -26.46 -24.65
CA ALA A 72 26.98 -27.11 -23.65
C ALA A 72 28.45 -26.68 -23.71
#